data_AF-A0A7C3CI86-F1
#
_entry.id   AF-A0A7C3CI86-F1
#
_cell.length_a   1.000
_cell.length_b   1.000
_cell.length_c   1.000
_cell.angle_alpha   90.00
_cell.angle_beta   90.00
_cell.angle_gamma   90.00
#
_symmetry.space_group_name_H-M   'P 1'
#
loop_
_entity.id
_entity.type
_entity.pdbx_description
1 polymer ?
#
loop_
_entity_poly.entity_id
_entity_poly.type
_entity_poly.pdbx_seq_one_letter_code
_entity_poly.pdbx_strand_id
1 'polypeptide(L)'
;TQNLISNWGKLTVEVKDTPGFIVNRVARPFYGEALRILEEGIADVPTIDWAMTDIGGFRMGPFTLMDYIGNDINYIVTETVFKSFYYDPRYKPAFTQKRLSEAGYLGRKTGKGYYDYSENAQNPTPNKDLKLGKKIVNRIVVMLINEAADALFWKIASRKDIDIAMEKGVNYPKGLLRWADEIGIEKCVKRLDKLYEKYGEDRYRCSPMLRTMAKKKKTFF
;
A
#
# COMPACT_ATOMS: atom_id res chain seq x y z
N THR A 1 6.35 -4.55 29.42
CA THR A 1 6.64 -3.52 28.39
C THR A 1 5.40 -2.82 27.87
N GLN A 2 4.30 -3.51 27.52
CA GLN A 2 3.07 -2.84 27.02
C GLN A 2 2.51 -1.79 28.00
N ASN A 3 2.39 -2.11 29.29
CA ASN A 3 1.91 -1.15 30.31
C ASN A 3 2.77 0.13 30.40
N LEU A 4 4.08 0.01 30.20
CA LEU A 4 4.98 1.18 30.21
C LEU A 4 4.68 2.12 29.04
N ILE A 5 4.52 1.56 27.84
CA ILE A 5 4.25 2.34 26.62
C ILE A 5 2.82 2.92 26.65
N SER A 6 1.85 2.15 27.17
CA SER A 6 0.47 2.63 27.38
C SER A 6 0.42 3.83 28.33
N ASN A 7 1.24 3.85 29.39
CA ASN A 7 1.33 4.99 30.31
C ASN A 7 1.87 6.28 29.63
N TRP A 8 2.52 6.16 28.47
CA TRP A 8 2.93 7.32 27.65
C TRP A 8 1.84 7.78 26.67
N GLY A 9 0.61 7.27 26.80
CA GLY A 9 -0.51 7.59 25.91
C GLY A 9 -0.34 7.03 24.49
N LYS A 10 0.52 6.02 24.31
CA LYS A 10 0.74 5.37 23.02
C LYS A 10 -0.07 4.08 22.93
N LEU A 11 -0.65 3.83 21.76
CA LEU A 11 -1.27 2.55 21.45
C LEU A 11 -0.19 1.54 21.07
N THR A 12 -0.27 0.35 21.66
CA THR A 12 0.63 -0.76 21.36
C THR A 12 -0.09 -1.85 20.58
N VAL A 13 0.66 -2.54 19.72
CA VAL A 13 0.21 -3.71 18.97
C VAL A 13 1.23 -4.82 19.14
N GLU A 14 0.77 -6.06 19.25
CA GLU A 14 1.65 -7.22 19.35
C GLU A 14 1.87 -7.83 17.96
N VAL A 15 3.12 -8.15 17.65
CA VAL A 15 3.52 -8.64 16.32
C VAL A 15 4.66 -9.66 16.45
N LYS A 16 4.62 -10.69 15.63
CA LYS A 16 5.74 -11.62 15.45
C LYS A 16 6.89 -10.97 14.70
N ASP A 17 8.11 -11.29 15.11
CA ASP A 17 9.31 -10.85 14.41
C ASP A 17 9.38 -11.47 13.01
N THR A 18 9.04 -10.67 12.01
CA THR A 18 9.02 -11.03 10.59
C THR A 18 9.44 -9.81 9.78
N PRO A 19 10.04 -9.98 8.59
CA PRO A 19 10.52 -8.83 7.82
C PRO A 19 9.42 -7.79 7.57
N GLY A 20 9.67 -6.55 8.03
CA GLY A 20 8.73 -5.44 7.90
C GLY A 20 7.59 -5.39 8.93
N PHE A 21 7.55 -6.31 9.90
CA PHE A 21 6.51 -6.39 10.94
C PHE A 21 5.09 -6.30 10.34
N ILE A 22 4.23 -5.42 10.86
CA ILE A 22 2.91 -5.11 10.26
C ILE A 22 3.04 -3.95 9.27
N VAL A 23 3.39 -2.77 9.77
CA VAL A 23 3.23 -1.50 9.02
C VAL A 23 4.05 -1.48 7.73
N ASN A 24 5.35 -1.78 7.81
CA ASN A 24 6.22 -1.66 6.64
C ASN A 24 5.87 -2.69 5.57
N ARG A 25 5.47 -3.89 6.00
CA ARG A 25 5.00 -4.98 5.14
C ARG A 25 3.68 -4.63 4.45
N VAL A 26 2.63 -4.33 5.23
CA VAL A 26 1.28 -4.13 4.73
C VAL A 26 1.14 -2.83 3.91
N ALA A 27 2.00 -1.83 4.15
CA ALA A 27 2.01 -0.61 3.35
C ALA A 27 2.69 -0.75 1.97
N ARG A 28 3.48 -1.81 1.69
CA ARG A 28 4.22 -1.92 0.41
C ARG A 28 3.34 -1.82 -0.83
N PRO A 29 2.15 -2.46 -0.90
CA PRO A 29 1.29 -2.35 -2.08
C PRO A 29 0.80 -0.93 -2.37
N PHE A 30 0.75 -0.03 -1.38
CA PHE A 30 0.36 1.36 -1.59
C PHE A 30 1.29 2.06 -2.59
N TYR A 31 2.60 1.86 -2.42
CA TYR A 31 3.62 2.38 -3.34
C TYR A 31 3.75 1.51 -4.58
N GLY A 32 3.83 0.20 -4.40
CA GLY A 32 4.12 -0.74 -5.47
C GLY A 32 3.04 -0.77 -6.55
N GLU A 33 1.75 -0.72 -6.20
CA GLU A 33 0.68 -0.66 -7.20
C GLU A 33 0.55 0.71 -7.85
N ALA A 34 0.81 1.80 -7.13
CA ALA A 34 0.84 3.14 -7.70
C ALA A 34 1.91 3.26 -8.80
N LEU A 35 3.13 2.77 -8.50
CA LEU A 35 4.23 2.70 -9.45
C LEU A 35 3.89 1.83 -10.66
N ARG A 36 3.24 0.68 -10.44
CA ARG A 36 2.83 -0.21 -11.53
C ARG A 36 1.76 0.43 -12.43
N ILE A 37 0.80 1.15 -11.85
CA ILE A 37 -0.23 1.90 -12.60
C ILE A 37 0.42 2.99 -13.45
N LEU A 38 1.42 3.69 -12.91
CA LEU A 38 2.20 4.69 -13.64
C LEU A 38 3.00 4.06 -14.78
N GLU A 39 3.73 2.98 -14.53
CA GLU A 39 4.56 2.28 -15.53
C GLU A 39 3.73 1.66 -16.66
N GLU A 40 2.50 1.23 -16.38
CA GLU A 40 1.54 0.74 -17.39
C GLU A 40 0.89 1.88 -18.20
N GLY A 41 1.15 3.15 -17.87
CA GLY A 41 0.55 4.30 -18.54
C GLY A 41 -0.96 4.46 -18.28
N ILE A 42 -1.48 3.87 -17.20
CA ILE A 42 -2.92 3.91 -16.88
C ILE A 42 -3.33 5.31 -16.39
N ALA A 43 -2.46 5.96 -15.61
CA ALA A 43 -2.68 7.29 -15.06
C ALA A 43 -1.34 7.94 -14.72
N ASP A 44 -1.31 9.27 -14.70
CA ASP A 44 -0.14 10.03 -14.29
C ASP A 44 -0.06 10.18 -12.76
N VAL A 45 1.08 10.65 -12.28
CA VAL A 45 1.40 10.91 -10.87
C VAL A 45 0.29 11.68 -10.14
N PRO A 46 -0.12 12.89 -10.58
CA PRO A 46 -1.13 13.66 -9.86
C PRO A 46 -2.51 12.98 -9.87
N THR A 47 -2.90 12.30 -10.96
CA THR A 47 -4.18 11.58 -11.01
C THR A 47 -4.24 10.43 -10.01
N ILE A 48 -3.14 9.67 -9.87
CA ILE A 48 -3.05 8.57 -8.91
C ILE A 48 -3.12 9.11 -7.49
N ASP A 49 -2.38 10.18 -7.19
CA ASP A 49 -2.41 10.81 -5.87
C ASP A 49 -3.80 11.35 -5.53
N TRP A 50 -4.42 12.11 -6.44
CA TRP A 50 -5.79 12.60 -6.29
C TRP A 50 -6.79 11.48 -6.06
N ALA A 51 -6.72 10.39 -6.83
CA ALA A 51 -7.62 9.27 -6.65
C ALA A 51 -7.47 8.67 -5.24
N MET A 52 -6.24 8.49 -4.77
CA MET A 52 -6.00 7.94 -3.44
C MET A 52 -6.40 8.90 -2.32
N THR A 53 -6.27 10.21 -2.49
CA THR A 53 -6.70 11.19 -1.48
C THR A 53 -8.20 11.43 -1.51
N ASP A 54 -8.74 11.94 -2.61
CA ASP A 54 -10.10 12.48 -2.68
C ASP A 54 -11.16 11.38 -2.74
N ILE A 55 -10.84 10.24 -3.37
CA ILE A 55 -11.77 9.12 -3.49
C ILE A 55 -11.43 8.04 -2.45
N GLY A 56 -10.14 7.73 -2.29
CA GLY A 56 -9.66 6.71 -1.36
C GLY A 56 -9.68 7.14 0.11
N GLY A 57 -9.72 8.45 0.39
CA GLY A 57 -9.70 9.00 1.74
C GLY A 57 -8.33 8.94 2.43
N PHE A 58 -7.26 8.59 1.71
CA PHE A 58 -5.92 8.59 2.29
C PHE A 58 -5.43 10.01 2.52
N ARG A 59 -4.70 10.24 3.62
CA ARG A 59 -4.21 11.59 3.97
C ARG A 59 -3.26 12.19 2.93
N MET A 60 -2.46 11.35 2.28
CA MET A 60 -1.54 11.73 1.21
C MET A 60 -1.58 10.66 0.12
N GLY A 61 -1.41 11.09 -1.13
CA GLY A 61 -1.23 10.17 -2.25
C GLY A 61 0.13 9.45 -2.19
N PRO A 62 0.26 8.28 -2.84
CA PRO A 62 1.48 7.47 -2.82
C PRO A 62 2.73 8.21 -3.30
N PHE A 63 2.66 9.03 -4.34
CA PHE A 63 3.82 9.74 -4.87
C PHE A 63 4.22 10.92 -3.98
N THR A 64 3.23 11.71 -3.54
CA THR A 64 3.45 12.78 -2.55
C THR A 64 4.09 12.23 -1.28
N LEU A 65 3.64 11.05 -0.81
CA LEU A 65 4.18 10.41 0.37
C LEU A 65 5.62 9.88 0.13
N MET A 66 5.91 9.30 -1.03
CA MET A 66 7.27 8.88 -1.38
C MET A 66 8.24 10.07 -1.42
N ASP A 67 7.84 11.18 -2.01
CA ASP A 67 8.63 12.41 -2.06
C ASP A 67 8.80 13.07 -0.68
N TYR A 68 7.83 12.89 0.22
CA TYR A 68 7.91 13.34 1.60
C TYR A 68 8.87 12.48 2.44
N ILE A 69 8.83 11.16 2.28
CA ILE A 69 9.72 10.22 2.98
C ILE A 69 11.16 10.34 2.46
N GLY A 70 11.33 10.49 1.16
CA GLY A 70 12.59 10.31 0.45
C GLY A 70 12.54 9.09 -0.46
N ASN A 71 12.74 9.28 -1.77
CA ASN A 71 12.67 8.18 -2.74
C ASN A 71 13.76 7.12 -2.51
N ASP A 72 14.96 7.55 -2.11
CA ASP A 72 16.07 6.68 -1.71
C ASP A 72 15.71 5.80 -0.51
N ILE A 73 15.17 6.41 0.55
CA ILE A 73 14.79 5.69 1.76
C ILE A 73 13.67 4.70 1.46
N ASN A 74 12.62 5.14 0.76
CA ASN A 74 11.50 4.28 0.42
C ASN A 74 11.92 3.10 -0.49
N TYR A 75 12.80 3.36 -1.46
CA TYR A 75 13.35 2.34 -2.35
C TYR A 75 14.20 1.32 -1.58
N ILE A 76 15.13 1.76 -0.73
CA ILE A 76 15.99 0.86 0.09
C ILE A 76 15.15 -0.05 0.99
N VAL A 77 14.10 0.48 1.63
CA VAL A 77 13.19 -0.33 2.46
C VAL A 77 12.47 -1.38 1.61
N THR A 78 12.00 -1.01 0.41
CA THR A 78 11.35 -1.94 -0.52
C THR A 78 12.32 -3.05 -0.97
N GLU A 79 13.55 -2.70 -1.34
CA GLU A 79 14.56 -3.67 -1.74
C GLU A 79 14.94 -4.61 -0.59
N THR A 80 15.04 -4.09 0.64
CA THR A 80 15.31 -4.88 1.84
C THR A 80 14.20 -5.89 2.08
N VAL A 81 12.93 -5.45 2.09
CA VAL A 81 11.78 -6.34 2.25
C VAL A 81 11.76 -7.40 1.15
N PHE A 82 12.00 -7.01 -0.11
CA PHE A 82 12.07 -7.94 -1.24
C PHE A 82 13.12 -9.03 -1.04
N LYS A 83 14.35 -8.66 -0.65
CA LYS A 83 15.44 -9.61 -0.36
C LYS A 83 15.11 -10.50 0.83
N SER A 84 14.57 -9.94 1.92
CA SER A 84 14.21 -10.69 3.13
C SER A 84 13.07 -11.68 2.91
N PHE A 85 12.22 -11.47 1.92
CA PHE A 85 11.18 -12.41 1.49
C PHE A 85 11.62 -13.30 0.32
N TYR A 86 12.93 -13.53 0.16
CA TYR A 86 13.48 -14.41 -0.88
C TYR A 86 12.99 -14.04 -2.29
N TYR A 87 12.92 -12.74 -2.58
CA TYR A 87 12.54 -12.21 -3.89
C TYR A 87 11.09 -12.49 -4.29
N ASP A 88 10.18 -12.56 -3.32
CA ASP A 88 8.74 -12.68 -3.60
C ASP A 88 8.26 -11.54 -4.55
N PRO A 89 7.65 -11.87 -5.70
CA PRO A 89 7.28 -10.89 -6.72
C PRO A 89 6.29 -9.82 -6.23
N ARG A 90 5.59 -10.07 -5.11
CA ARG A 90 4.71 -9.07 -4.49
C ARG A 90 5.46 -7.83 -4.00
N TYR A 91 6.71 -7.99 -3.56
CA TYR A 91 7.53 -6.90 -3.06
C TYR A 91 8.54 -6.38 -4.07
N LYS A 92 8.47 -6.83 -5.34
CA LYS A 92 9.40 -6.45 -6.39
C LYS A 92 9.50 -4.91 -6.51
N PRO A 93 10.70 -4.32 -6.36
CA PRO A 93 10.92 -2.89 -6.54
C PRO A 93 10.62 -2.43 -7.98
N ALA A 94 10.19 -1.19 -8.14
CA ALA A 94 9.88 -0.60 -9.45
C ALA A 94 11.14 0.03 -10.09
N PHE A 95 11.27 -0.09 -11.41
CA PHE A 95 12.38 0.52 -12.14
C PHE A 95 12.30 2.05 -12.11
N THR A 96 11.09 2.61 -12.17
CA THR A 96 10.87 4.06 -12.12
C THR A 96 11.44 4.66 -10.84
N GLN A 97 11.13 4.05 -9.70
CA GLN A 97 11.60 4.53 -8.40
C GLN A 97 13.13 4.42 -8.28
N LYS A 98 13.73 3.33 -8.77
CA LYS A 98 15.18 3.14 -8.79
C LYS A 98 15.87 4.28 -9.56
N ARG A 99 15.38 4.58 -10.77
CA ARG A 99 15.93 5.64 -11.64
C ARG A 99 15.87 7.02 -10.98
N LEU A 100 14.73 7.36 -10.35
CA LEU A 100 14.59 8.63 -9.62
C LEU A 100 15.60 8.72 -8.47
N SER A 101 15.76 7.64 -7.71
CA SER A 101 16.73 7.58 -6.61
C SER A 101 18.18 7.75 -7.11
N GLU A 102 18.56 7.04 -8.17
CA GLU A 102 19.91 7.11 -8.76
C GLU A 102 20.21 8.47 -9.39
N ALA A 103 19.19 9.16 -9.91
CA ALA A 103 19.30 10.51 -10.44
C ALA A 103 19.32 11.62 -9.37
N GLY A 104 19.22 11.28 -8.08
CA GLY A 104 19.18 12.25 -6.99
C GLY A 104 17.83 12.98 -6.84
N TYR A 105 16.76 12.49 -7.48
CA TYR A 105 15.41 13.02 -7.34
C TYR A 105 14.73 12.41 -6.11
N LEU A 106 15.23 12.81 -4.94
CA LEU A 106 14.88 12.22 -3.65
C LEU A 106 13.60 12.80 -3.04
N GLY A 107 12.88 13.68 -3.73
CA GLY A 107 11.66 14.32 -3.24
C GLY A 107 11.93 15.69 -2.65
N ARG A 108 11.20 16.04 -1.58
CA ARG A 108 11.20 17.39 -1.00
C ARG A 108 12.59 17.84 -0.53
N LYS A 109 13.37 16.93 0.05
CA LYS A 109 14.71 17.23 0.59
C LYS A 109 15.73 17.67 -0.46
N THR A 110 15.50 17.35 -1.74
CA THR A 110 16.35 17.74 -2.88
C THR A 110 15.65 18.69 -3.83
N GLY A 111 14.45 19.20 -3.49
CA GLY A 111 13.68 20.08 -4.36
C GLY A 111 13.03 19.40 -5.57
N LYS A 112 13.25 18.09 -5.78
CA LYS A 112 12.72 17.34 -6.94
C LYS A 112 12.56 15.86 -6.61
N GLY A 113 11.41 15.30 -6.97
CA GLY A 113 11.07 13.87 -6.92
C GLY A 113 10.13 13.51 -8.06
N TYR A 114 9.00 12.88 -7.74
CA TYR A 114 7.87 12.77 -8.68
C TYR A 114 7.24 14.13 -8.97
N TYR A 115 7.24 15.02 -7.97
CA TYR A 115 6.87 16.41 -8.12
C TYR A 115 8.11 17.32 -8.12
N ASP A 116 7.92 18.50 -8.68
CA ASP A 116 8.87 19.60 -8.58
C ASP A 116 8.55 20.46 -7.35
N TYR A 117 9.55 20.67 -6.49
CA TYR A 117 9.45 21.46 -5.27
C TYR A 117 10.32 22.71 -5.31
N SER A 118 10.86 23.08 -6.48
CA SER A 118 11.55 24.35 -6.66
C SER A 118 10.60 25.54 -6.57
N GLU A 119 11.17 26.71 -6.30
CA GLU A 119 10.39 27.95 -6.19
C GLU A 119 9.72 28.27 -7.54
N ASN A 120 8.42 28.57 -7.53
CA ASN A 120 7.57 28.78 -8.73
C ASN A 120 7.34 27.55 -9.62
N ALA A 121 7.65 26.34 -9.15
CA ALA A 121 7.38 25.13 -9.91
C ALA A 121 5.88 24.93 -10.17
N GLN A 122 5.54 24.63 -11.42
CA GLN A 122 4.17 24.26 -11.81
C GLN A 122 4.10 22.74 -12.00
N ASN A 123 3.43 22.07 -11.06
CA ASN A 123 3.17 20.65 -11.19
C ASN A 123 1.90 20.39 -12.02
N PRO A 124 1.84 19.30 -12.80
CA PRO A 124 0.65 18.96 -13.57
C PRO A 124 -0.57 18.74 -12.68
N THR A 125 -1.74 19.14 -13.18
CA THR A 125 -3.01 18.93 -12.47
C THR A 125 -3.58 17.53 -12.75
N PRO A 126 -4.26 16.90 -11.79
CA PRO A 126 -4.84 15.57 -11.98
C PRO A 126 -5.99 15.56 -12.99
N ASN A 127 -6.12 14.47 -13.73
CA ASN A 127 -7.37 14.11 -14.41
C ASN A 127 -8.39 13.62 -13.37
N LYS A 128 -9.49 14.37 -13.21
CA LYS A 128 -10.53 14.08 -12.21
C LYS A 128 -11.66 13.16 -12.70
N ASP A 129 -11.41 12.30 -13.68
CA ASP A 129 -12.37 11.25 -14.07
C ASP A 129 -12.60 10.26 -12.89
N LEU A 130 -13.80 10.33 -12.32
CA LEU A 130 -14.22 9.48 -11.19
C LEU A 130 -14.18 7.99 -11.50
N LYS A 131 -14.40 7.57 -12.76
CA LYS A 131 -14.36 6.16 -13.15
C LYS A 131 -12.93 5.64 -13.12
N LEU A 132 -11.99 6.42 -13.67
CA LEU A 132 -10.56 6.13 -13.59
C LEU A 132 -10.08 6.14 -12.14
N GLY A 133 -10.42 7.18 -11.37
CA GLY A 133 -10.04 7.29 -9.96
C GLY A 133 -10.53 6.10 -9.12
N LYS A 134 -11.80 5.69 -9.28
CA LYS A 134 -12.32 4.47 -8.62
C LYS A 134 -11.58 3.21 -9.05
N LYS A 135 -11.13 3.09 -10.31
CA LYS A 135 -10.34 1.94 -10.78
C LYS A 135 -8.97 1.89 -10.09
N ILE A 136 -8.31 3.04 -9.93
CA ILE A 136 -7.02 3.17 -9.21
C ILE A 136 -7.19 2.76 -7.75
N VAL A 137 -8.14 3.37 -7.04
CA VAL A 137 -8.42 3.07 -5.62
C VAL A 137 -8.73 1.60 -5.43
N ASN A 138 -9.61 1.01 -6.25
CA ASN A 138 -9.98 -0.39 -6.11
C ASN A 138 -8.79 -1.36 -6.33
N ARG A 139 -7.86 -1.04 -7.24
CA ARG A 139 -6.66 -1.86 -7.49
C ARG A 139 -5.67 -1.78 -6.32
N ILE A 140 -5.40 -0.58 -5.82
CA ILE A 140 -4.46 -0.38 -4.71
C ILE A 140 -5.03 -0.96 -3.41
N VAL A 141 -6.27 -0.62 -3.07
CA VAL A 141 -6.93 -1.07 -1.82
C VAL A 141 -7.07 -2.59 -1.77
N VAL A 142 -7.43 -3.26 -2.88
CA VAL A 142 -7.56 -4.73 -2.84
C VAL A 142 -6.21 -5.41 -2.57
N MET A 143 -5.10 -4.83 -3.05
CA MET A 143 -3.76 -5.35 -2.77
C MET A 143 -3.32 -5.10 -1.32
N LEU A 144 -3.68 -3.95 -0.73
CA LEU A 144 -3.49 -3.69 0.70
C LEU A 144 -4.27 -4.69 1.56
N ILE A 145 -5.54 -4.92 1.22
CA ILE A 145 -6.40 -5.92 1.89
C ILE A 145 -5.78 -7.32 1.79
N ASN A 146 -5.27 -7.68 0.61
CA ASN A 146 -4.64 -8.98 0.38
C ASN A 146 -3.44 -9.18 1.32
N GLU A 147 -2.60 -8.16 1.48
CA GLU A 147 -1.43 -8.22 2.36
C GLU A 147 -1.81 -8.28 3.84
N ALA A 148 -2.84 -7.51 4.26
CA ALA A 148 -3.39 -7.59 5.62
C ALA A 148 -3.95 -8.99 5.93
N ALA A 149 -4.66 -9.60 4.97
CA ALA A 149 -5.20 -10.94 5.11
C ALA A 149 -4.09 -12.01 5.18
N ASP A 150 -2.99 -11.85 4.43
CA ASP A 150 -1.83 -12.73 4.55
C ASP A 150 -1.11 -12.54 5.90
N ALA A 151 -0.94 -11.31 6.38
CA ALA A 151 -0.40 -11.09 7.72
C ALA A 151 -1.22 -11.82 8.80
N LEU A 152 -2.55 -11.83 8.65
CA LEU A 152 -3.43 -12.62 9.51
C LEU A 152 -3.26 -14.13 9.31
N PHE A 153 -3.18 -14.60 8.07
CA PHE A 153 -2.99 -16.02 7.73
C PHE A 153 -1.75 -16.61 8.39
N TRP A 154 -0.63 -15.88 8.31
CA TRP A 154 0.66 -16.25 8.91
C TRP A 154 0.71 -16.01 10.43
N LYS A 155 -0.40 -15.56 11.02
CA LYS A 155 -0.54 -15.21 12.44
C LYS A 155 0.54 -14.22 12.88
N ILE A 156 0.86 -13.24 12.05
CA ILE A 156 1.85 -12.19 12.35
C ILE A 156 1.33 -11.30 13.47
N ALA A 157 0.04 -10.95 13.41
CA ALA A 157 -0.65 -10.19 14.45
C ALA A 157 -2.14 -10.53 14.43
N SER A 158 -2.87 -10.06 15.45
CA SER A 158 -4.32 -10.23 15.51
C SER A 158 -5.03 -9.36 14.45
N ARG A 159 -6.27 -9.72 14.08
CA ARG A 159 -7.12 -8.90 13.18
C ARG A 159 -7.22 -7.45 13.64
N LYS A 160 -7.40 -7.25 14.95
CA LYS A 160 -7.55 -5.93 15.58
C LYS A 160 -6.24 -5.14 15.51
N ASP A 161 -5.12 -5.80 15.78
CA ASP A 161 -3.80 -5.14 15.78
C ASP A 161 -3.35 -4.75 14.37
N ILE A 162 -3.66 -5.58 13.35
CA ILE A 162 -3.40 -5.25 11.95
C ILE A 162 -4.14 -3.96 11.56
N ASP A 163 -5.44 -3.90 11.84
CA ASP A 163 -6.25 -2.71 11.50
C ASP A 163 -5.80 -1.47 12.28
N ILE A 164 -5.56 -1.59 13.59
CA ILE A 164 -5.06 -0.47 14.43
C ILE A 164 -3.70 0.02 13.93
N ALA A 165 -2.78 -0.89 13.60
CA ALA A 165 -1.45 -0.52 13.12
C ALA A 165 -1.52 0.30 11.82
N MET A 166 -2.43 -0.04 10.90
CA MET A 166 -2.58 0.71 9.65
C MET A 166 -3.31 2.03 9.84
N GLU A 167 -4.37 2.07 10.65
CA GLU A 167 -5.10 3.31 10.96
C GLU A 167 -4.23 4.31 11.72
N LYS A 168 -3.46 3.86 12.71
CA LYS A 168 -2.72 4.74 13.63
C LYS A 168 -1.25 4.89 13.26
N GLY A 169 -0.64 3.90 12.63
CA GLY A 169 0.77 3.94 12.24
C GLY A 169 1.02 4.70 10.94
N VAL A 170 0.11 4.59 9.96
CA VAL A 170 0.25 5.24 8.64
C VAL A 170 -0.95 6.10 8.24
N ASN A 171 -1.88 6.35 9.17
CA ASN A 171 -3.06 7.21 8.95
C ASN A 171 -3.95 6.74 7.80
N TYR A 172 -4.13 5.42 7.64
CA TYR A 172 -5.12 4.91 6.71
C TYR A 172 -6.53 5.29 7.17
N PRO A 173 -7.44 5.62 6.23
CA PRO A 173 -8.79 6.05 6.59
C PRO A 173 -9.59 4.97 7.31
N LYS A 174 -9.20 3.70 7.13
CA LYS A 174 -9.88 2.54 7.67
C LYS A 174 -8.92 1.36 7.80
N GLY A 175 -9.15 0.54 8.82
CA GLY A 175 -8.56 -0.78 8.95
C GLY A 175 -8.88 -1.65 7.74
N LEU A 176 -7.85 -2.30 7.18
CA LEU A 176 -7.95 -2.98 5.89
C LEU A 176 -8.87 -4.21 5.96
N LEU A 177 -8.88 -4.93 7.08
CA LEU A 177 -9.75 -6.10 7.23
C LEU A 177 -11.23 -5.70 7.38
N ARG A 178 -11.52 -4.63 8.15
CA ARG A 178 -12.87 -4.02 8.15
C ARG A 178 -13.26 -3.49 6.78
N TRP A 179 -12.33 -2.88 6.06
CA TRP A 179 -12.60 -2.38 4.71
C TRP A 179 -12.93 -3.51 3.74
N ALA A 180 -12.29 -4.68 3.90
CA ALA A 180 -12.63 -5.87 3.15
C ALA A 180 -14.05 -6.36 3.41
N ASP A 181 -14.50 -6.33 4.67
CA ASP A 181 -15.87 -6.71 5.04
C ASP A 181 -16.92 -5.79 4.40
N GLU A 182 -16.67 -4.48 4.40
CA GLU A 182 -17.57 -3.49 3.76
C GLU A 182 -17.62 -3.63 2.24
N ILE A 183 -16.48 -3.86 1.58
CA ILE A 183 -16.44 -4.11 0.14
C ILE A 183 -17.15 -5.44 -0.18
N GLY A 184 -17.00 -6.42 0.71
CA GLY A 184 -17.42 -7.79 0.57
C GLY A 184 -16.26 -8.69 0.15
N ILE A 185 -15.95 -9.70 0.97
CA ILE A 185 -14.81 -10.61 0.78
C ILE A 185 -14.81 -11.27 -0.61
N GLU A 186 -15.97 -11.74 -1.09
CA GLU A 186 -16.09 -12.33 -2.43
C GLU A 186 -15.71 -11.34 -3.55
N LYS A 187 -16.03 -10.04 -3.40
CA LYS A 187 -15.65 -9.02 -4.38
C LYS A 187 -14.14 -8.77 -4.35
N CYS A 188 -13.52 -8.79 -3.17
CA CYS A 188 -12.06 -8.71 -3.04
C CYS A 188 -11.37 -9.89 -3.75
N VAL A 189 -11.82 -11.12 -3.50
CA VAL A 189 -11.30 -12.33 -4.17
C VAL A 189 -11.47 -12.22 -5.69
N LYS A 190 -12.67 -11.88 -6.18
CA LYS A 190 -12.93 -11.72 -7.62
C LYS A 190 -12.05 -10.64 -8.27
N ARG A 191 -11.72 -9.57 -7.56
CA ARG A 191 -10.83 -8.51 -8.07
C ARG A 191 -9.39 -8.99 -8.17
N LEU A 192 -8.91 -9.73 -7.17
CA LEU A 192 -7.58 -10.33 -7.18
C LEU A 192 -7.46 -11.39 -8.28
N ASP A 193 -8.46 -12.26 -8.42
CA ASP A 193 -8.49 -13.27 -9.48
C ASP A 193 -8.46 -12.64 -10.87
N LYS A 194 -9.21 -11.54 -11.11
CA LYS A 194 -9.14 -10.79 -12.36
C LYS A 194 -7.76 -10.17 -12.64
N LEU A 195 -7.07 -9.67 -11.61
CA LEU A 195 -5.70 -9.16 -11.78
C LEU A 195 -4.74 -10.32 -12.07
N TYR A 196 -4.87 -11.44 -11.36
CA TYR A 196 -4.06 -12.63 -11.57
C TYR A 196 -4.25 -13.20 -12.99
N GLU A 197 -5.49 -13.37 -13.45
CA GLU A 197 -5.81 -13.82 -14.81
C GLU A 197 -5.28 -12.87 -15.89
N LYS A 198 -5.39 -11.55 -15.66
CA LYS A 198 -4.94 -10.55 -16.64
C LYS A 198 -3.42 -10.53 -16.80
N TYR A 199 -2.67 -10.58 -15.69
CA TYR A 199 -1.22 -10.40 -15.72
C TYR A 199 -0.45 -11.73 -15.72
N GLY A 200 -1.04 -12.82 -15.25
CA GLY A 200 -0.36 -14.11 -15.07
C GLY A 200 0.76 -14.05 -14.01
N GLU A 201 0.71 -13.08 -13.10
CA GLU A 201 1.78 -12.81 -12.14
C GLU A 201 1.38 -13.23 -10.71
N ASP A 202 2.24 -14.02 -10.05
CA ASP A 202 2.10 -14.41 -8.64
C ASP A 202 2.06 -13.24 -7.66
N ARG A 203 2.42 -12.03 -8.11
CA ARG A 203 2.17 -10.78 -7.39
C ARG A 203 0.72 -10.65 -6.96
N TYR A 204 -0.22 -11.01 -7.83
CA TYR A 204 -1.66 -10.85 -7.63
C TYR A 204 -2.35 -12.05 -7.00
N ARG A 205 -1.59 -13.08 -6.58
CA ARG A 205 -2.15 -14.27 -5.94
C ARG A 205 -3.00 -13.89 -4.72
N CYS A 206 -4.22 -14.39 -4.67
CA CYS A 206 -5.14 -14.12 -3.57
C CYS A 206 -4.72 -14.88 -2.30
N SER A 207 -4.74 -14.18 -1.16
CA SER A 207 -4.47 -14.72 0.16
C SER A 207 -5.34 -15.98 0.44
N PRO A 208 -4.75 -17.06 0.99
CA PRO A 208 -5.53 -18.21 1.45
C PRO A 208 -6.58 -17.85 2.50
N MET A 209 -6.31 -16.82 3.32
CA MET A 209 -7.27 -16.34 4.31
C MET A 209 -8.49 -15.73 3.63
N LEU A 210 -8.32 -14.83 2.65
CA LEU A 210 -9.45 -14.27 1.89
C LEU A 210 -10.27 -15.36 1.20
N ARG A 211 -9.60 -16.34 0.56
CA ARG A 211 -10.29 -17.48 -0.07
C ARG A 211 -11.09 -18.30 0.96
N THR A 212 -10.51 -18.54 2.15
CA THR A 212 -11.17 -19.27 3.23
C THR A 212 -12.40 -18.53 3.75
N MET A 213 -12.29 -17.22 3.95
CA MET A 213 -13.40 -16.37 4.39
C MET A 213 -14.52 -16.33 3.36
N ALA A 214 -14.19 -16.19 2.07
CA ALA A 214 -15.16 -16.24 0.98
C ALA A 214 -15.87 -17.60 0.91
N LYS A 215 -15.13 -18.72 0.93
CA LYS A 215 -15.70 -20.07 0.89
C LYS A 215 -16.65 -20.33 2.06
N LYS A 216 -16.32 -19.81 3.25
CA LYS A 216 -17.14 -19.94 4.47
C LYS A 216 -18.25 -18.89 4.57
N LYS A 217 -18.34 -17.94 3.63
CA LYS A 217 -19.25 -16.78 3.67
C LYS A 217 -19.16 -16.01 5.00
N LYS A 218 -17.94 -15.77 5.49
CA LYS A 218 -17.65 -15.06 6.74
C LYS A 218 -16.96 -13.71 6.48
N THR A 219 -17.15 -12.79 7.42
CA THR A 219 -16.44 -11.52 7.55
C THR A 219 -15.30 -11.63 8.56
N PHE A 220 -14.29 -10.76 8.45
CA PHE A 220 -13.22 -10.68 9.42
C PHE A 220 -13.71 -10.20 10.79
N PHE A 221 -14.74 -9.37 10.86
CA PHE A 221 -15.35 -8.91 12.11
C PHE A 221 -16.80 -9.35 12.26
#